data_AF-A0A5R9F8V6-F1
#
_entry.id   AF-A0A5R9F8V6-F1
#
_cell.length_a   1.000
_cell.length_b   1.000
_cell.length_c   1.000
_cell.angle_alpha   90.00
_cell.angle_beta   90.00
_cell.angle_gamma   90.00
#
_symmetry.space_group_name_H-M   'P 1'
#
loop_
_entity.id
_entity.type
_entity.pdbx_description
1 polymer ?
#
loop_
_entity_poly.entity_id
_entity_poly.type
_entity_poly.pdbx_seq_one_letter_code
_entity_poly.pdbx_strand_id
1 'polypeptide(L)'
;MKKNLLIVIGLCVFSLVGCNVNGDNNNDKNNNANIQNVNDNDRNNRYEVADEAADRVENLKEVNNAYVITTDNNAYVAATLKDNEEGKLTRDIEKKISKQVKDTDKDIDNVYVSTNPDFFKRMGNYANKVQNGNPIQGLGEEFSETIRRVFPNQR
;
A
#
# COMPACT_ATOMS: atom_id res chain seq x y z
N MET A 1 -14.78 38.48 3.59
CA MET A 1 -15.68 38.71 4.75
C MET A 1 -17.09 38.97 4.26
N LYS A 2 -17.92 37.93 4.07
CA LYS A 2 -19.37 38.07 3.77
C LYS A 2 -20.13 36.84 4.30
N LYS A 3 -20.81 37.06 5.42
CA LYS A 3 -22.11 36.53 5.88
C LYS A 3 -22.27 35.02 6.18
N ASN A 4 -22.32 34.74 7.47
CA ASN A 4 -23.00 33.60 8.10
C ASN A 4 -24.49 33.59 7.73
N LEU A 5 -25.06 32.41 7.51
CA LEU A 5 -26.49 32.15 7.69
C LEU A 5 -26.67 30.72 8.21
N LEU A 6 -27.03 30.63 9.49
CA LEU A 6 -27.56 29.47 10.20
C LEU A 6 -29.06 29.32 9.91
N ILE A 7 -29.65 28.20 10.38
CA ILE A 7 -31.07 27.78 10.37
C ILE A 7 -31.34 26.85 9.15
N VAL A 8 -31.76 25.58 9.28
CA VAL A 8 -32.93 25.04 10.02
C VAL A 8 -32.74 23.57 10.43
N ILE A 9 -33.28 23.29 11.61
CA ILE A 9 -33.56 22.00 12.25
C ILE A 9 -34.43 21.09 11.38
N GLY A 10 -33.98 19.86 11.14
CA GLY A 10 -34.78 18.80 10.49
C GLY A 10 -34.55 17.46 11.18
N LEU A 11 -35.01 17.35 12.43
CA LEU A 11 -34.97 16.13 13.23
C LEU A 11 -36.14 15.23 12.78
N CYS A 12 -35.98 14.54 11.65
CA CYS A 12 -36.91 13.48 11.21
C CYS A 12 -36.52 12.16 11.87
N VAL A 13 -37.19 11.87 12.98
CA VAL A 13 -37.16 10.57 13.63
C VAL A 13 -38.12 9.60 12.91
N PHE A 14 -37.76 8.32 12.97
CA PHE A 14 -38.57 7.13 12.74
C PHE A 14 -38.87 6.71 11.30
N SER A 15 -38.09 5.72 10.86
CA SER A 15 -38.70 4.43 10.54
C SER A 15 -37.74 3.30 10.89
N LEU A 16 -38.00 2.67 12.03
CA LEU A 16 -37.60 1.30 12.32
C LEU A 16 -38.27 0.41 11.27
N VAL A 17 -37.49 -0.09 10.33
CA VAL A 17 -37.90 -1.24 9.51
C VAL A 17 -37.18 -2.45 10.10
N GLY A 18 -37.91 -3.18 10.93
CA GLY A 18 -37.55 -4.54 11.30
C GLY A 18 -37.91 -5.47 10.16
N CYS A 19 -36.96 -6.27 9.70
CA CYS A 19 -37.22 -7.44 8.87
C CYS A 19 -36.91 -8.71 9.67
N ASN A 20 -38.02 -9.33 10.07
CA ASN A 20 -38.31 -10.74 10.31
C ASN A 20 -37.16 -11.75 10.01
N VAL A 21 -36.73 -12.47 11.05
CA VAL A 21 -35.99 -13.75 10.95
C VAL A 21 -37.03 -14.86 10.94
N ASN A 22 -37.02 -15.71 9.89
CA ASN A 22 -37.56 -17.06 9.97
C ASN A 22 -37.08 -17.94 8.81
N GLY A 23 -36.52 -19.11 9.12
CA GLY A 23 -36.74 -20.34 8.36
C GLY A 23 -35.56 -20.93 7.57
N ASP A 24 -34.71 -21.68 8.27
CA ASP A 24 -33.94 -22.88 7.88
C ASP A 24 -33.94 -23.40 6.42
N ASN A 25 -32.74 -23.65 5.85
CA ASN A 25 -32.17 -25.02 5.74
C ASN A 25 -30.99 -25.14 4.75
N ASN A 26 -29.89 -25.68 5.26
CA ASN A 26 -28.97 -26.68 4.68
C ASN A 26 -28.42 -26.51 3.25
N ASN A 27 -27.15 -26.08 3.17
CA ASN A 27 -26.04 -26.91 2.69
C ASN A 27 -24.83 -26.00 2.50
N ASP A 28 -23.89 -25.97 3.44
CA ASP A 28 -22.51 -25.71 3.05
C ASP A 28 -21.56 -26.38 4.04
N LYS A 29 -21.16 -27.58 3.62
CA LYS A 29 -19.81 -28.09 3.67
C LYS A 29 -19.04 -27.74 4.94
N ASN A 30 -19.02 -28.75 5.81
CA ASN A 30 -17.87 -29.09 6.62
C ASN A 30 -16.55 -28.93 5.82
N ASN A 31 -16.02 -27.72 5.82
CA ASN A 31 -14.62 -27.46 5.64
C ASN A 31 -14.14 -27.00 7.01
N ASN A 32 -13.83 -27.98 7.84
CA ASN A 32 -12.71 -27.90 8.78
C ASN A 32 -11.42 -27.58 7.99
N ALA A 33 -11.38 -26.43 7.34
CA ALA A 33 -10.16 -25.70 7.08
C ALA A 33 -9.80 -25.17 8.46
N ASN A 34 -9.06 -26.01 9.18
CA ASN A 34 -8.01 -25.64 10.08
C ASN A 34 -7.44 -24.27 9.67
N ILE A 35 -8.07 -23.18 10.13
CA ILE A 35 -7.44 -21.87 10.27
C ILE A 35 -6.50 -22.05 11.47
N GLN A 36 -5.49 -22.88 11.25
CA GLN A 36 -4.25 -22.82 11.96
C GLN A 36 -3.76 -21.42 11.65
N ASN A 37 -4.02 -20.51 12.61
CA ASN A 37 -3.00 -19.64 13.17
C ASN A 37 -1.71 -19.82 12.37
N VAL A 38 -1.56 -19.00 11.32
CA VAL A 38 -0.26 -18.84 10.71
C VAL A 38 0.54 -18.27 11.87
N ASN A 39 1.37 -19.13 12.47
CA ASN A 39 2.37 -18.73 13.43
C ASN A 39 3.24 -17.72 12.68
N ASP A 40 2.88 -16.44 12.77
CA ASP A 40 3.67 -15.26 12.42
C ASP A 40 4.87 -15.16 13.38
N ASN A 41 5.67 -16.23 13.41
CA ASN A 41 6.98 -16.27 14.05
C ASN A 41 8.08 -15.83 13.07
N ASP A 42 7.74 -15.25 11.93
CA ASP A 42 8.67 -14.52 11.04
C ASP A 42 8.80 -13.06 11.49
N ARG A 43 9.23 -12.87 12.74
CA ARG A 43 9.57 -11.56 13.33
C ARG A 43 10.90 -11.01 12.81
N ASN A 44 11.14 -10.95 11.51
CA ASN A 44 12.43 -10.36 11.07
C ASN A 44 12.48 -9.58 9.77
N ASN A 45 11.35 -9.35 9.09
CA ASN A 45 11.20 -8.30 8.07
C ASN A 45 9.74 -8.27 7.63
N ARG A 46 8.88 -7.58 8.39
CA ARG A 46 7.48 -7.42 7.99
C ARG A 46 7.44 -6.39 6.86
N TYR A 47 7.39 -6.89 5.64
CA TYR A 47 7.11 -6.08 4.47
C TYR A 47 5.63 -5.71 4.48
N GLU A 48 5.32 -4.42 4.39
CA GLU A 48 3.96 -3.89 4.38
C GLU A 48 3.74 -3.01 3.15
N VAL A 49 2.57 -3.12 2.53
CA VAL A 49 2.21 -2.28 1.38
C VAL A 49 1.63 -0.98 1.92
N ALA A 50 2.25 0.15 1.56
CA ALA A 50 1.84 1.48 2.03
C ALA A 50 1.06 2.21 0.94
N ASP A 51 -0.21 1.84 0.76
CA ASP A 51 -1.08 2.40 -0.28
C ASP A 51 -1.25 3.93 -0.17
N GLU A 52 -1.41 4.47 1.05
CA GLU A 52 -1.51 5.92 1.24
C GLU A 52 -0.24 6.65 0.78
N ALA A 53 0.94 6.08 1.05
CA ALA A 53 2.20 6.67 0.62
C ALA A 53 2.36 6.61 -0.91
N ALA A 54 1.92 5.51 -1.52
CA ALA A 54 1.89 5.36 -2.98
C ALA A 54 1.00 6.42 -3.63
N ASP A 55 -0.23 6.59 -3.13
CA ASP A 55 -1.18 7.60 -3.62
C ASP A 55 -0.60 9.02 -3.55
N ARG A 56 0.06 9.38 -2.43
CA ARG A 56 0.71 10.70 -2.30
C ARG A 56 1.87 10.89 -3.27
N VAL A 57 2.60 9.82 -3.57
CA VAL A 57 3.69 9.84 -4.56
C VAL A 57 3.13 9.98 -5.98
N GLU A 58 2.04 9.30 -6.33
CA GLU A 58 1.37 9.41 -7.63
C GLU A 58 0.78 10.79 -7.89
N ASN A 59 0.39 11.51 -6.84
CA ASN A 59 -0.09 12.89 -6.94
C ASN A 59 1.02 13.89 -7.34
N LEU A 60 2.28 13.49 -7.39
CA LEU A 60 3.36 14.31 -7.93
C LEU A 60 3.21 14.44 -9.45
N LYS A 61 3.35 15.66 -9.97
CA LYS A 61 3.17 15.93 -11.41
C LYS A 61 4.12 15.10 -12.29
N GLU A 62 5.29 14.71 -11.76
CA GLU A 62 6.32 13.95 -12.46
C GLU A 62 6.09 12.43 -12.45
N VAL A 63 5.25 11.91 -11.55
CA VAL A 63 5.04 10.48 -11.34
C VAL A 63 3.75 10.02 -12.01
N ASN A 64 3.81 8.90 -12.72
CA ASN A 64 2.66 8.29 -13.38
C ASN A 64 1.99 7.21 -12.51
N ASN A 65 2.78 6.35 -11.88
CA ASN A 65 2.30 5.26 -11.03
C ASN A 65 3.41 4.90 -10.02
N ALA A 66 3.05 4.53 -8.80
CA ALA A 66 3.99 4.14 -7.76
C ALA A 66 3.50 2.97 -6.90
N TYR A 67 4.45 2.16 -6.45
CA TYR A 67 4.25 1.20 -5.36
C TYR A 67 5.19 1.55 -4.22
N VAL A 68 4.70 1.48 -2.99
CA VAL A 68 5.50 1.69 -1.78
C VAL A 68 5.36 0.47 -0.89
N ILE A 69 6.51 -0.10 -0.52
CA ILE A 69 6.60 -1.18 0.47
C ILE A 69 7.48 -0.69 1.61
N THR A 70 6.97 -0.76 2.83
CA THR A 70 7.70 -0.41 4.05
C THR A 70 8.21 -1.66 4.75
N THR A 71 9.31 -1.48 5.46
CA THR A 71 9.83 -2.36 6.51
C THR A 71 10.06 -1.51 7.75
N ASP A 72 10.71 -2.05 8.80
CA ASP A 72 11.04 -1.37 10.07
C ASP A 72 11.10 0.17 10.02
N ASN A 73 12.16 0.74 9.44
CA ASN A 73 12.32 2.20 9.24
C ASN A 73 12.71 2.56 7.80
N ASN A 74 12.46 1.66 6.87
CA ASN A 74 12.80 1.84 5.46
C ASN A 74 11.55 1.79 4.59
N ALA A 75 11.53 2.61 3.55
CA ALA A 75 10.54 2.51 2.49
C ALA A 75 11.24 2.28 1.16
N TYR A 76 10.72 1.32 0.42
CA TYR A 76 11.11 1.00 -0.94
C TYR A 76 10.02 1.51 -1.87
N VAL A 77 10.41 2.33 -2.85
CA VAL A 77 9.50 2.96 -3.79
C VAL A 77 9.87 2.55 -5.20
N ALA A 78 8.96 1.90 -5.90
CA ALA A 78 9.04 1.77 -7.35
C ALA A 78 8.13 2.80 -7.99
N ALA A 79 8.67 3.61 -8.90
CA ALA A 79 7.91 4.65 -9.59
C ALA A 79 8.08 4.54 -11.11
N THR A 80 7.03 4.86 -11.84
CA THR A 80 7.11 5.21 -13.27
C THR A 80 6.98 6.72 -13.40
N LEU A 81 7.80 7.33 -14.24
CA LEU A 81 7.76 8.77 -14.48
C LEU A 81 6.89 9.04 -15.71
N LYS A 82 6.26 10.22 -15.75
CA LYS A 82 5.59 10.68 -16.97
C LYS A 82 6.63 10.97 -18.05
N ASP A 83 6.29 10.68 -19.30
CA ASP A 83 7.14 10.98 -20.46
C ASP A 83 7.39 12.49 -20.57
N ASN A 84 8.51 12.94 -20.00
CA ASN A 84 9.10 14.25 -20.21
C ASN A 84 10.50 14.07 -20.80
N GLU A 85 11.10 15.15 -21.32
CA GLU A 85 12.31 15.10 -22.15
C GLU A 85 13.52 14.38 -21.50
N GLU A 86 13.52 14.20 -20.18
CA GLU A 86 14.60 13.51 -19.48
C GLU A 86 14.28 12.07 -19.08
N GLY A 87 13.01 11.68 -18.88
CA GLY A 87 12.56 10.29 -18.60
C GLY A 87 13.30 9.56 -17.48
N LYS A 88 14.09 10.29 -16.69
CA LYS A 88 15.09 9.78 -15.75
C LYS A 88 14.76 10.27 -14.35
N LEU A 89 15.00 9.39 -13.38
CA LEU A 89 14.93 9.75 -11.97
C LEU A 89 16.04 10.76 -11.64
N THR A 90 15.68 12.04 -11.53
CA THR A 90 16.58 13.10 -11.06
C THR A 90 16.57 13.16 -9.54
N ARG A 91 17.62 13.74 -8.94
CA ARG A 91 17.69 13.91 -7.47
C ARG A 91 16.54 14.75 -6.91
N ASP A 92 16.03 15.70 -7.69
CA ASP A 92 14.91 16.53 -7.28
C ASP A 92 13.60 15.75 -7.23
N ILE A 93 13.38 14.86 -8.21
CA ILE A 93 12.22 13.96 -8.23
C ILE A 93 12.33 12.97 -7.06
N GLU A 94 13.49 12.33 -6.89
CA GLU A 94 13.76 11.43 -5.77
C GLU A 94 13.48 12.11 -4.42
N LYS A 95 13.97 13.34 -4.21
CA LYS A 95 13.74 14.10 -2.99
C LYS A 95 12.26 14.41 -2.75
N LYS A 96 11.49 14.72 -3.80
CA LYS A 96 10.03 14.95 -3.69
C LYS A 96 9.30 13.67 -3.28
N ILE A 97 9.64 12.55 -3.91
CA ILE A 97 9.09 11.23 -3.59
C ILE A 97 9.40 10.89 -2.13
N SER A 98 10.66 10.96 -1.72
CA SER A 98 11.09 10.67 -0.35
C SER A 98 10.40 11.55 0.68
N LYS A 99 10.14 12.82 0.35
CA LYS A 99 9.39 13.71 1.23
C LYS A 99 7.93 13.25 1.40
N GLN A 100 7.23 12.88 0.31
CA GLN A 100 5.83 12.42 0.40
C GLN A 100 5.70 11.17 1.26
N VAL A 101 6.61 10.21 1.10
CA VAL A 101 6.63 8.98 1.90
C VAL A 101 6.82 9.30 3.39
N LYS A 102 7.84 10.08 3.74
CA LYS A 102 8.12 10.49 5.14
C LYS A 102 7.07 11.42 5.77
N ASP A 103 6.26 12.07 4.94
CA ASP A 103 5.13 12.87 5.41
C ASP A 103 3.86 12.04 5.63
N THR A 104 3.83 10.82 5.10
CA THR A 104 2.77 9.85 5.35
C THR A 104 3.05 9.06 6.61
N ASP A 105 4.29 8.58 6.76
CA ASP A 105 4.75 7.84 7.92
C ASP A 105 6.04 8.46 8.48
N LYS A 106 6.01 8.83 9.75
CA LYS A 106 7.11 9.50 10.46
C LYS A 106 8.13 8.53 11.04
N ASP A 107 7.83 7.23 11.07
CA ASP A 107 8.75 6.19 11.52
C ASP A 107 9.73 5.77 10.40
N ILE A 108 9.52 6.25 9.17
CA ILE A 108 10.39 6.00 8.02
C ILE A 108 11.60 6.95 8.00
N ASP A 109 12.79 6.40 8.23
CA ASP A 109 14.07 7.10 8.18
C ASP A 109 14.68 7.11 6.77
N ASN A 110 14.59 5.99 6.06
CA ASN A 110 15.24 5.81 4.76
C ASN A 110 14.21 5.57 3.67
N VAL A 111 14.38 6.24 2.53
CA VAL A 111 13.52 6.02 1.36
C VAL A 111 14.40 5.71 0.16
N TYR A 112 14.12 4.60 -0.50
CA TYR A 112 14.87 4.10 -1.64
C TYR A 112 13.97 4.07 -2.87
N VAL A 113 14.27 4.92 -3.84
CA VAL A 113 13.44 5.10 -5.04
C VAL A 113 14.12 4.47 -6.24
N SER A 114 13.38 3.72 -7.04
CA SER A 114 13.87 3.19 -8.31
C SER A 114 12.80 3.26 -9.39
N THR A 115 13.22 3.62 -10.60
CA THR A 115 12.41 3.58 -11.82
C THR A 115 12.78 2.38 -12.69
N ASN A 116 13.42 1.36 -12.11
CA ASN A 116 13.77 0.13 -12.81
C ASN A 116 12.50 -0.68 -13.15
N PRO A 117 12.26 -1.06 -14.43
CA PRO A 117 11.04 -1.79 -14.82
C PRO A 117 10.84 -3.16 -14.16
N ASP A 118 11.92 -3.93 -13.93
CA ASP A 118 11.85 -5.22 -13.23
C ASP A 118 11.45 -5.01 -11.77
N PHE A 119 12.04 -4.00 -11.12
CA PHE A 119 11.68 -3.63 -9.75
C PHE A 119 10.21 -3.23 -9.62
N PHE A 120 9.73 -2.37 -10.53
CA PHE A 120 8.34 -1.92 -10.56
C PHE A 120 7.36 -3.08 -10.75
N LYS A 121 7.64 -3.98 -11.70
CA LYS A 121 6.81 -5.18 -11.93
C LYS A 121 6.74 -6.07 -10.70
N ARG A 122 7.87 -6.27 -10.01
CA ARG A 122 7.94 -7.14 -8.82
C ARG A 122 7.23 -6.53 -7.62
N MET A 123 7.39 -5.23 -7.38
CA MET A 123 6.65 -4.51 -6.34
C MET A 123 5.15 -4.54 -6.59
N GLY A 124 4.71 -4.30 -7.83
CA GLY A 124 3.30 -4.40 -8.18
C GLY A 124 2.74 -5.81 -7.97
N ASN A 125 3.48 -6.86 -8.36
CA ASN A 125 3.06 -8.24 -8.11
C ASN A 125 2.95 -8.56 -6.61
N TYR A 126 3.88 -8.04 -5.80
CA TYR A 126 3.84 -8.19 -4.35
C TYR A 126 2.61 -7.49 -3.76
N ALA A 127 2.42 -6.20 -4.08
CA ALA A 127 1.29 -5.40 -3.59
C ALA A 127 -0.06 -6.05 -3.94
N ASN A 128 -0.23 -6.48 -5.19
CA ASN A 128 -1.44 -7.17 -5.64
C ASN A 128 -1.70 -8.48 -4.88
N LYS A 129 -0.66 -9.27 -4.56
CA LYS A 129 -0.86 -10.53 -3.82
C LYS A 129 -1.27 -10.27 -2.37
N VAL A 130 -0.67 -9.28 -1.72
CA VAL A 130 -1.03 -8.84 -0.37
C VAL A 130 -2.47 -8.34 -0.32
N GLN A 131 -2.84 -7.42 -1.22
CA GLN A 131 -4.19 -6.84 -1.27
C GLN A 131 -5.29 -7.88 -1.55
N ASN A 132 -4.99 -8.90 -2.37
CA ASN A 132 -5.95 -9.96 -2.70
C ASN A 132 -6.01 -11.09 -1.65
N GLY A 133 -5.29 -10.99 -0.53
CA GLY A 133 -5.26 -12.02 0.51
C GLY A 133 -4.64 -13.34 0.05
N ASN A 134 -3.81 -13.32 -0.99
CA ASN A 134 -3.14 -14.50 -1.50
C ASN A 134 -1.98 -14.90 -0.58
N PRO A 135 -1.66 -16.20 -0.45
CA PRO A 135 -0.48 -16.64 0.29
C PRO A 135 0.79 -15.98 -0.26
N ILE A 136 1.54 -15.30 0.60
CA ILE A 136 2.79 -14.60 0.26
C ILE A 136 4.05 -15.40 0.60
N GLN A 137 3.89 -16.70 0.86
CA GLN A 137 5.00 -17.62 1.15
C GLN A 137 6.01 -17.60 -0.02
N GLY A 138 7.29 -17.41 0.30
CA GLY A 138 8.39 -17.30 -0.68
C GLY A 138 8.52 -15.94 -1.38
N LEU A 139 7.53 -15.04 -1.29
CA LEU A 139 7.61 -13.72 -1.95
C LEU A 139 8.58 -12.78 -1.26
N GLY A 140 8.72 -12.88 0.07
CA GLY A 140 9.68 -12.08 0.82
C GLY A 140 11.12 -12.34 0.36
N GLU A 141 11.46 -13.59 0.04
CA GLU A 141 12.79 -13.96 -0.47
C GLU A 141 13.04 -13.34 -1.86
N GLU A 142 12.10 -13.52 -2.79
CA GLU A 142 12.19 -12.91 -4.13
C GLU A 142 12.26 -11.37 -4.08
N PHE A 143 11.52 -10.75 -3.16
CA PHE A 143 11.54 -9.31 -2.95
C PHE A 143 12.91 -8.86 -2.41
N SER A 144 13.44 -9.54 -1.39
CA SER A 144 14.74 -9.27 -0.80
C SER A 144 15.87 -9.41 -1.83
N GLU A 145 15.83 -10.44 -2.68
CA GLU A 145 16.78 -10.59 -3.79
C GLU A 145 16.72 -9.43 -4.79
N THR A 146 15.51 -8.96 -5.09
CA THR A 146 15.31 -7.85 -6.01
C THR A 146 15.86 -6.55 -5.43
N ILE A 147 15.61 -6.27 -4.14
CA ILE A 147 16.20 -5.13 -3.44
C ILE A 147 17.72 -5.19 -3.53
N ARG A 148 18.35 -6.33 -3.20
CA ARG A 148 19.82 -6.48 -3.26
C ARG A 148 20.38 -6.23 -4.66
N ARG A 149 19.62 -6.57 -5.71
CA ARG A 149 20.03 -6.35 -7.11
C ARG A 149 19.94 -4.88 -7.51
N VAL A 150 18.84 -4.21 -7.15
CA VAL A 150 18.56 -2.82 -7.55
C VAL A 150 19.36 -1.83 -6.68
N PHE A 151 19.57 -2.19 -5.42
CA PHE A 151 20.23 -1.37 -4.42
C PHE A 151 21.35 -2.15 -3.70
N PRO A 152 22.45 -2.48 -4.41
CA PRO A 152 23.50 -3.38 -3.89
C PRO A 152 24.29 -2.82 -2.69
N ASN A 153 24.21 -1.52 -2.41
CA ASN A 153 24.96 -0.84 -1.35
C ASN A 153 24.13 -0.57 -0.08
N GLN A 154 22.94 -1.16 0.03
CA GLN A 154 22.14 -1.08 1.26
C GLN A 154 22.62 -2.16 2.24
N ARG A 155 23.50 -1.77 3.16
CA ARG A 155 23.94 -2.59 4.30
C ARG A 155 23.96 -1.75 5.56
#